data_AF-A0A1U7INW6-F1
#
_entry.id   AF-A0A1U7INW6-F1
#
_cell.length_a   1.000
_cell.length_b   1.000
_cell.length_c   1.000
_cell.angle_alpha   90.00
_cell.angle_beta   90.00
_cell.angle_gamma   90.00
#
_symmetry.space_group_name_H-M   'P 1'
#
loop_
_entity.id
_entity.type
_entity.pdbx_description
1 polymer ?
#
loop_
_entity_poly.entity_id
_entity_poly.type
_entity_poly.pdbx_seq_one_letter_code
_entity_poly.pdbx_strand_id
1 'polypeptide(L)'
;MEDFTFRARFKLAKTCSINIEASSIQVTVPGTEKLLLLSSHEYEKTISKAHDLVLESRGWSSNQEALTAGEQYRDALMVAFACLRIGADFGNRSPKSWK
;
A
#
# COMPACT_ATOMS: atom_id res chain seq x y z
N MET A 1 -20.78 11.61 5.48
CA MET A 1 -19.89 11.95 4.36
C MET A 1 -19.32 10.65 3.86
N GLU A 2 -19.31 10.42 2.55
CA GLU A 2 -18.68 9.23 1.99
C GLU A 2 -17.17 9.45 1.98
N ASP A 3 -16.45 8.76 2.85
CA ASP A 3 -14.99 8.80 2.88
C ASP A 3 -14.46 7.87 1.78
N PHE A 4 -13.96 8.46 0.69
CA PHE A 4 -13.32 7.67 -0.36
C PHE A 4 -11.97 7.15 0.12
N THR A 5 -11.62 5.95 -0.35
CA THR A 5 -10.45 5.19 0.09
C THR A 5 -9.76 4.57 -1.11
N PHE A 6 -8.43 4.50 -1.08
CA PHE A 6 -7.68 3.63 -1.99
C PHE A 6 -7.02 2.49 -1.23
N ARG A 7 -6.77 1.40 -1.95
CA ARG A 7 -6.06 0.23 -1.45
C ARG A 7 -5.13 -0.32 -2.51
N ALA A 8 -3.83 -0.20 -2.28
CA ALA A 8 -2.78 -0.79 -3.11
C ALA A 8 -2.27 -2.07 -2.44
N ARG A 9 -2.42 -3.21 -3.12
CA ARG A 9 -1.88 -4.49 -2.65
C ARG A 9 -0.60 -4.80 -3.42
N PHE A 10 0.38 -5.38 -2.74
CA PHE A 10 1.60 -5.82 -3.38
C PHE A 10 2.21 -7.01 -2.64
N LYS A 11 3.05 -7.75 -3.35
CA LYS A 11 3.74 -8.92 -2.84
C LYS A 11 5.23 -8.66 -2.79
N LEU A 12 5.86 -8.84 -1.64
CA LEU A 12 7.31 -8.84 -1.54
C LEU A 12 7.89 -10.17 -2.06
N ALA A 13 9.07 -10.10 -2.67
CA ALA A 13 9.84 -11.28 -2.98
C ALA A 13 10.14 -12.07 -1.69
N LYS A 14 10.18 -13.41 -1.77
CA LYS A 14 10.41 -14.29 -0.60
C LYS A 14 11.73 -14.02 0.13
N THR A 15 12.70 -13.43 -0.58
CA THR A 15 14.02 -13.06 -0.06
C THR A 15 14.07 -11.68 0.56
N CYS A 16 12.98 -10.92 0.52
CA CYS A 16 12.88 -9.55 1.03
C CYS A 16 11.90 -9.48 2.20
N SER A 17 12.19 -8.59 3.15
CA SER A 17 11.30 -8.26 4.26
C SER A 17 11.42 -6.78 4.60
N ILE A 18 10.38 -6.23 5.21
CA ILE A 18 10.39 -4.89 5.80
C ILE A 18 10.46 -5.08 7.31
N ASN A 19 11.52 -4.60 7.96
CA ASN A 19 11.81 -4.90 9.37
C ASN A 19 10.88 -4.17 10.36
N ILE A 20 9.61 -4.58 10.39
CA ILE A 20 8.55 -4.00 11.23
C ILE A 20 7.83 -5.15 11.95
N GLU A 21 8.00 -5.20 13.27
CA GLU A 21 7.38 -6.17 14.17
C GLU A 21 5.96 -5.76 14.61
N ALA A 22 5.19 -5.22 13.68
CA ALA A 22 3.79 -4.87 13.86
C ALA A 22 2.97 -5.41 12.68
N SER A 23 1.70 -5.73 12.92
CA SER A 23 0.76 -6.14 11.85
C SER A 23 0.33 -4.97 10.97
N SER A 24 0.41 -3.74 11.50
CA SER A 24 0.15 -2.50 10.78
C SER A 24 0.94 -1.34 11.35
N ILE A 25 1.23 -0.35 10.52
CA ILE A 25 1.90 0.89 10.89
C ILE A 25 1.30 2.06 10.10
N GLN A 26 1.13 3.20 10.78
CA GLN A 26 0.79 4.44 10.10
C GLN A 26 2.05 5.06 9.50
N VAL A 27 1.97 5.39 8.22
CA VAL A 27 3.04 6.09 7.50
C VAL A 27 2.59 7.53 7.31
N THR A 28 3.37 8.44 7.88
CA THR A 28 3.19 9.88 7.68
C THR A 28 4.07 10.32 6.53
N VAL A 29 3.49 10.97 5.53
CA VAL A 29 4.25 11.53 4.41
C VAL A 29 4.38 13.04 4.63
N PRO A 30 5.60 13.59 4.68
CA PRO A 30 5.79 15.02 4.85
C PRO A 30 5.05 15.83 3.79
N GLY A 31 4.37 16.89 4.19
CA GLY A 31 3.62 17.76 3.28
C GLY A 31 2.22 17.26 2.91
N THR A 32 1.73 16.18 3.52
CA THR A 32 0.33 15.76 3.41
C THR A 32 -0.27 15.46 4.79
N GLU A 33 -1.53 15.84 4.97
CA GLU A 33 -2.33 15.49 6.15
C GLU A 33 -2.98 14.11 6.02
N LYS A 34 -2.77 13.42 4.89
CA LYS A 34 -3.37 12.11 4.66
C LYS A 34 -2.63 11.03 5.44
N LEU A 35 -3.39 10.25 6.20
CA LEU A 35 -2.89 9.06 6.88
C LEU A 35 -2.79 7.90 5.88
N LEU A 36 -1.60 7.32 5.77
CA LEU A 36 -1.39 6.05 5.09
C LEU A 36 -1.25 4.94 6.11
N LEU A 37 -1.84 3.79 5.85
CA LEU A 37 -1.71 2.59 6.67
C LEU A 37 -1.04 1.51 5.83
N LEU A 38 0.13 1.06 6.27
CA LEU A 38 0.79 -0.14 5.75
C LEU A 38 0.43 -1.31 6.67
N SER A 39 -0.04 -2.43 6.12
CA SER A 39 -0.41 -3.60 6.91
C SER A 39 -0.10 -4.92 6.21
N SER A 40 0.04 -5.97 7.01
CA SER A 40 0.03 -7.34 6.54
C SER A 40 -1.37 -7.71 6.03
N HIS A 41 -1.44 -8.32 4.85
CA HIS A 41 -2.67 -8.96 4.38
C HIS A 41 -2.85 -10.37 4.94
N GLU A 42 -1.80 -10.95 5.51
CA GLU A 42 -1.77 -12.30 6.04
C GLU A 42 -2.17 -12.29 7.52
N TYR A 43 -3.10 -13.18 7.88
CA TYR A 43 -3.67 -13.28 9.22
C TYR A 43 -2.58 -13.51 10.27
N GLU A 44 -2.60 -12.70 11.33
CA GLU A 44 -1.66 -12.74 12.47
C GLU A 44 -0.17 -12.62 12.11
N LYS A 45 0.17 -12.20 10.89
CA LYS A 45 1.56 -11.91 10.52
C LYS A 45 1.94 -10.46 10.76
N THR A 46 3.16 -10.27 11.24
CA THR A 46 3.85 -8.98 11.21
C THR A 46 4.22 -8.63 9.78
N ILE A 47 4.41 -7.33 9.52
CA ILE A 47 4.93 -6.84 8.23
C ILE A 47 6.30 -7.49 7.91
N SER A 48 7.13 -7.76 8.92
CA SER A 48 8.42 -8.45 8.75
C SER A 48 8.33 -9.90 8.25
N LYS A 49 7.20 -10.57 8.49
CA LYS A 49 6.98 -11.99 8.11
C LYS A 49 5.97 -12.15 6.97
N ALA A 50 5.31 -11.06 6.56
CA ALA A 50 4.33 -11.07 5.50
C ALA A 50 4.99 -10.83 4.15
N HIS A 51 4.53 -11.56 3.15
CA HIS A 51 4.83 -11.33 1.75
C HIS A 51 3.70 -10.56 1.08
N ASP A 52 2.45 -10.81 1.47
CA ASP A 52 1.31 -10.03 0.96
C ASP A 52 1.06 -8.81 1.86
N LEU A 53 1.32 -7.61 1.34
CA LEU A 53 1.16 -6.35 2.06
C LEU A 53 0.12 -5.45 1.39
N VAL A 54 -0.41 -4.51 2.16
CA VAL A 54 -1.40 -3.53 1.72
C VAL A 54 -1.01 -2.13 2.18
N LEU A 55 -1.01 -1.18 1.27
CA LEU A 55 -1.04 0.25 1.57
C LEU A 55 -2.45 0.80 1.33
N GLU A 56 -3.07 1.37 2.35
CA GLU A 56 -4.39 2.01 2.24
C GLU A 56 -4.39 3.43 2.80
N SER A 57 -5.31 4.25 2.30
CA SER A 57 -5.54 5.60 2.82
C SER A 57 -7.00 5.99 2.66
N ARG A 58 -7.54 6.68 3.67
CA ARG A 58 -8.95 7.06 3.79
C ARG A 58 -9.12 8.57 3.89
N GLY A 59 -10.34 9.04 3.70
CA GLY A 59 -10.70 10.46 3.86
C GLY A 59 -10.38 11.30 2.61
N TRP A 60 -10.50 10.72 1.43
CA TRP A 60 -10.40 11.45 0.16
C TRP A 60 -11.73 12.09 -0.19
N SER A 61 -11.71 13.27 -0.83
CA SER A 61 -12.92 14.06 -1.08
C SER A 61 -13.73 13.52 -2.27
N SER A 62 -13.12 12.72 -3.13
CA SER A 62 -13.82 12.04 -4.22
C SER A 62 -13.20 10.68 -4.58
N ASN A 63 -13.97 9.84 -5.28
CA ASN A 63 -13.49 8.59 -5.83
C ASN A 63 -12.32 8.80 -6.80
N GLN A 64 -12.41 9.84 -7.64
CA GLN A 64 -11.36 10.16 -8.62
C GLN A 64 -10.05 10.56 -7.91
N GLU A 65 -10.15 11.37 -6.86
CA GLU A 65 -8.99 11.78 -6.07
C GLU A 65 -8.34 10.58 -5.36
N ALA A 66 -9.14 9.71 -4.73
CA ALA A 66 -8.64 8.49 -4.11
C ALA A 66 -7.93 7.59 -5.13
N LEU A 67 -8.50 7.44 -6.33
CA LEU A 67 -7.91 6.65 -7.41
C LEU A 67 -6.57 7.25 -7.85
N THR A 68 -6.53 8.54 -8.18
CA THR A 68 -5.30 9.23 -8.61
C THR A 68 -4.22 9.15 -7.53
N ALA A 69 -4.57 9.37 -6.26
CA ALA A 69 -3.63 9.21 -5.16
C ALA A 69 -3.10 7.78 -5.04
N GLY A 70 -3.97 6.78 -5.14
CA GLY A 70 -3.58 5.37 -5.10
C GLY A 70 -2.59 4.99 -6.20
N GLU A 71 -2.74 5.57 -7.40
CA GLU A 71 -1.78 5.41 -8.50
C GLU A 71 -0.44 6.08 -8.18
N GLN A 72 -0.45 7.33 -7.70
CA GLN A 72 0.75 8.06 -7.33
C GLN A 72 1.55 7.37 -6.21
N TYR A 73 0.88 6.89 -5.16
CA TYR A 73 1.53 6.17 -4.07
C TYR A 73 2.07 4.81 -4.49
N ARG A 74 1.38 4.12 -5.41
CA ARG A 74 1.90 2.88 -6.01
C ARG A 74 3.19 3.15 -6.77
N ASP A 75 3.21 4.17 -7.63
CA ASP A 75 4.40 4.50 -8.43
C ASP A 75 5.57 4.94 -7.53
N ALA A 76 5.29 5.75 -6.50
CA ALA A 76 6.29 6.13 -5.50
C ALA A 76 6.86 4.91 -4.74
N LEU A 77 6.01 3.96 -4.34
CA LEU A 77 6.46 2.71 -3.72
C LEU A 77 7.32 1.87 -4.66
N MET A 78 6.94 1.77 -5.94
CA MET A 78 7.74 1.05 -6.95
C MET A 78 9.14 1.65 -7.08
N VAL A 79 9.25 2.98 -7.14
CA VAL A 79 10.55 3.68 -7.19
C VAL A 79 11.33 3.45 -5.90
N ALA A 80 10.71 3.61 -4.74
CA ALA A 80 11.37 3.42 -3.45
C ALA A 80 11.92 1.99 -3.29
N PHE A 81 11.13 0.99 -3.65
CA PHE A 81 11.56 -0.42 -3.60
C PHE A 81 12.65 -0.73 -4.61
N ALA A 82 12.60 -0.16 -5.82
CA ALA A 82 13.69 -0.28 -6.78
C ALA A 82 15.01 0.29 -6.23
N CYS A 83 14.96 1.48 -5.60
CA CYS A 83 16.12 2.10 -4.97
C CYS A 83 16.69 1.26 -3.82
N LEU A 84 15.82 0.61 -3.04
CA LEU A 84 16.21 -0.26 -1.92
C LEU A 84 16.51 -1.70 -2.33
N ARG A 85 16.44 -2.03 -3.63
CA ARG A 85 16.59 -3.40 -4.16
C ARG A 85 15.61 -4.40 -3.52
N ILE A 86 14.42 -3.93 -3.16
CA ILE A 86 13.33 -4.75 -2.65
C ILE A 86 12.51 -5.22 -3.85
N GLY A 87 12.48 -6.54 -4.08
CA GLY A 87 11.61 -7.11 -5.09
C GLY A 87 10.16 -7.03 -4.65
N ALA A 88 9.29 -6.41 -5.46
CA ALA A 88 7.87 -6.32 -5.18
C ALA A 88 7.02 -6.45 -6.45
N ASP A 89 5.90 -7.15 -6.35
CA ASP A 89 4.90 -7.33 -7.39
C ASP A 89 3.60 -6.62 -7.00
N PHE A 90 3.22 -5.60 -7.76
CA PHE A 90 1.99 -4.82 -7.56
C PHE A 90 0.81 -5.35 -8.40
N GLY A 91 0.98 -6.50 -9.05
CA GLY A 91 0.03 -7.12 -9.97
C GLY A 91 -0.17 -6.31 -11.25
N ASN A 92 -0.79 -6.95 -12.25
CA ASN A 92 -1.43 -6.23 -13.34
C ASN A 92 -2.63 -5.47 -12.80
N ARG A 93 -2.89 -4.26 -13.31
CA ARG A 93 -4.20 -3.61 -13.14
C ARG A 93 -5.25 -4.55 -13.75
N SER A 94 -5.83 -5.45 -12.96
CA SER A 94 -7.03 -6.15 -13.42
C SER A 94 -8.10 -5.09 -13.63
N PRO A 95 -8.72 -5.00 -14.83
CA PRO A 95 -9.85 -4.11 -15.04
C PRO A 95 -10.94 -4.42 -14.00
N LYS A 96 -11.68 -3.38 -13.60
CA LYS A 96 -12.71 -3.46 -12.56
C LYS A 96 -13.63 -4.67 -12.82
N SER A 97 -13.59 -5.66 -11.94
CA SER A 97 -14.65 -6.66 -11.83
C SER A 97 -15.87 -5.94 -11.26
N TRP A 98 -16.83 -5.58 -12.10
CA TRP A 98 -18.18 -5.20 -11.66
C TRP A 98 -18.82 -6.41 -10.98
N LYS A 99 -19.44 -6.18 -9.81
CA LYS A 99 -20.42 -7.08 -9.21
C LYS A 99 -21.54 -6.25 -8.61
#